data_AF-A0A918QP64-F1
#
_entry.id   AF-A0A918QP64-F1
#
_cell.length_a   1.000
_cell.length_b   1.000
_cell.length_c   1.000
_cell.angle_alpha   90.00
_cell.angle_beta   90.00
_cell.angle_gamma   90.00
#
_symmetry.space_group_name_H-M   'P 1'
#
loop_
_entity.id
_entity.type
_entity.pdbx_description
1 polymer ?
#
loop_
_entity_poly.entity_id
_entity_poly.type
_entity_poly.pdbx_seq_one_letter_code
_entity_poly.pdbx_strand_id
1 'polypeptide(L)'
;MSDPHTGGENESPAELPRLRYALYVEALRARMPGPAFTLLMEAVNLYVKAGGGRVRLRMDPEDRELFTAEVQQELLTLLGLLGAMQPGHADRADHVVVRLGDGEHAKGALSLVPPEVAADPERLRAMLEKIDAQQRRLDDDRREVEEIARVSGMPVGGSGPSQE
;
A
#
# COMPACT_ATOMS: atom_id res chain seq x y z
N MET A 1 51.01 21.67 15.02
CA MET A 1 49.78 22.39 14.66
C MET A 1 49.35 21.86 13.31
N SER A 2 48.43 20.90 13.31
CA SER A 2 47.74 20.40 12.13
C SER A 2 46.29 20.22 12.56
N ASP A 3 45.40 21.01 11.96
CA ASP A 3 43.98 21.03 12.29
C ASP A 3 43.27 19.73 11.90
N PRO A 4 42.24 19.33 12.67
CA PRO A 4 41.48 18.10 12.47
C PRO A 4 40.22 18.31 11.61
N HIS A 5 39.79 17.23 10.97
CA HIS A 5 38.38 16.91 10.67
C HIS A 5 37.53 17.98 9.98
N THR A 6 37.36 17.83 8.67
CA THR A 6 36.07 18.13 8.04
C THR A 6 35.58 16.86 7.37
N GLY A 7 34.98 15.98 8.18
CA GLY A 7 34.09 14.96 7.66
C GLY A 7 32.90 15.69 7.08
N GLY A 8 32.87 15.84 5.75
CA GLY A 8 31.67 16.25 5.04
C GLY A 8 30.56 15.28 5.43
N GLU A 9 29.49 15.83 5.98
CA GLU A 9 28.26 15.15 6.31
C GLU A 9 27.77 14.43 5.05
N ASN A 10 28.08 13.13 4.97
CA ASN A 10 27.40 12.24 4.05
C ASN A 10 25.95 12.21 4.54
N GLU A 11 25.11 13.13 4.05
CA GLU A 11 23.66 12.95 4.11
C GLU A 11 23.40 11.54 3.63
N SER A 12 22.94 10.68 4.53
CA SER A 12 22.66 9.29 4.16
C SER A 12 21.66 9.34 3.00
N PRO A 13 21.82 8.57 1.91
CA PRO A 13 20.84 8.55 0.82
C PRO A 13 19.39 8.29 1.29
N ALA A 14 19.22 7.75 2.50
CA ALA A 14 17.93 7.53 3.16
C ALA A 14 17.37 8.75 3.94
N GLU A 15 18.15 9.80 4.21
CA GLU A 15 17.71 10.99 4.96
C GLU A 15 16.71 11.84 4.18
N LEU A 16 16.93 12.04 2.88
CA LEU A 16 16.00 12.80 2.03
C LEU A 16 14.62 12.11 1.93
N PRO A 17 14.50 10.80 1.63
CA PRO A 17 13.21 10.10 1.70
C PRO A 17 12.54 10.16 3.08
N ARG A 18 13.30 10.05 4.18
CA ARG A 18 12.78 10.18 5.54
C ARG A 18 12.22 11.57 5.81
N LEU A 19 12.93 12.62 5.40
CA LEU A 19 12.46 14.00 5.54
C LEU A 19 11.20 14.24 4.71
N ARG A 20 11.19 13.79 3.44
CA ARG A 20 10.00 13.87 2.56
C ARG A 20 8.80 13.16 3.20
N TYR A 21 8.99 11.96 3.73
CA TYR A 21 7.94 11.22 4.44
C TYR A 21 7.41 11.99 5.65
N ALA A 22 8.29 12.48 6.52
CA ALA A 22 7.89 13.22 7.72
C ALA A 22 7.09 14.48 7.37
N LEU A 23 7.57 15.29 6.41
CA LEU A 23 6.87 16.47 5.92
C LEU A 23 5.51 16.13 5.31
N TYR A 24 5.44 15.04 4.56
CA TYR A 24 4.19 14.60 3.93
C TYR A 24 3.15 14.15 4.96
N VAL A 25 3.57 13.41 5.99
CA VAL A 25 2.70 13.01 7.11
C VAL A 25 2.16 14.23 7.86
N GLU A 26 3.00 15.23 8.14
CA GLU A 26 2.55 16.46 8.79
C GLU A 26 1.58 17.27 7.91
N ALA A 27 1.84 17.35 6.60
CA ALA A 27 0.92 17.97 5.66
C ALA A 27 -0.43 17.23 5.61
N LEU A 28 -0.43 15.90 5.62
CA LEU A 28 -1.64 15.08 5.68
C LEU A 28 -2.42 15.34 6.96
N ARG A 29 -1.75 15.32 8.11
CA ARG A 29 -2.35 15.60 9.42
C ARG A 29 -3.07 16.95 9.45
N ALA A 30 -2.52 17.96 8.78
CA ALA A 30 -3.09 19.31 8.75
C ALA A 30 -4.33 19.44 7.84
N ARG A 31 -4.43 18.64 6.76
CA ARG A 31 -5.49 18.79 5.74
C ARG A 31 -6.55 17.70 5.73
N MET A 32 -6.26 16.53 6.29
CA MET A 32 -7.13 15.36 6.25
C MET A 32 -8.04 15.31 7.48
N PRO A 33 -9.31 14.86 7.35
CA PRO A 33 -10.16 14.58 8.50
C PRO A 33 -9.49 13.60 9.47
N GLY A 34 -9.57 13.86 10.78
CA GLY A 34 -8.91 13.06 11.82
C GLY A 34 -9.13 11.54 11.71
N PRO A 35 -10.39 11.05 11.59
CA PRO A 35 -10.65 9.62 11.43
C PRO A 35 -9.98 8.99 10.21
N ALA A 36 -10.00 9.68 9.06
CA ALA A 36 -9.35 9.20 7.84
C ALA A 36 -7.83 9.16 7.97
N PHE A 37 -7.24 10.17 8.65
CA PHE A 37 -5.80 10.17 8.94
C PHE A 37 -5.39 9.04 9.87
N THR A 38 -6.18 8.76 10.93
CA THR A 38 -5.94 7.63 11.82
C THR A 38 -5.96 6.31 11.06
N LEU A 39 -7.01 6.06 10.27
CA LEU A 39 -7.13 4.86 9.45
C LEU A 39 -5.94 4.69 8.48
N LEU A 40 -5.53 5.79 7.83
CA LEU A 40 -4.38 5.81 6.94
C LEU A 40 -3.09 5.38 7.65
N MET A 41 -2.81 5.95 8.83
CA MET A 41 -1.61 5.63 9.60
C MET A 41 -1.64 4.21 10.17
N GLU A 42 -2.82 3.69 10.52
CA GLU A 42 -2.98 2.29 10.92
C GLU A 42 -2.65 1.32 9.78
N ALA A 43 -3.13 1.60 8.56
CA ALA A 43 -2.80 0.81 7.38
C ALA A 43 -1.29 0.82 7.08
N VAL A 44 -0.63 1.98 7.20
CA VAL A 44 0.82 2.10 7.05
C VAL A 44 1.56 1.29 8.12
N ASN A 45 1.14 1.40 9.38
CA ASN A 45 1.75 0.66 10.48
C ASN A 45 1.60 -0.85 10.31
N LEU A 46 0.45 -1.32 9.83
CA LEU A 46 0.23 -2.73 9.52
C LEU A 46 1.18 -3.21 8.42
N TYR A 47 1.35 -2.42 7.36
CA TYR A 47 2.28 -2.74 6.28
C TYR A 47 3.73 -2.86 6.76
N VAL A 48 4.19 -1.89 7.56
CA VAL A 48 5.55 -1.89 8.12
C VAL A 48 5.75 -3.08 9.06
N LYS A 49 4.78 -3.38 9.94
CA LYS A 49 4.83 -4.54 10.85
C LYS A 49 4.88 -5.87 10.12
N ALA A 50 4.23 -5.97 8.95
CA ALA A 50 4.27 -7.16 8.11
C ALA A 50 5.61 -7.35 7.36
N GLY A 51 6.54 -6.37 7.44
CA GLY A 51 7.78 -6.38 6.65
C GLY A 51 7.56 -6.05 5.17
N GLY A 52 6.43 -5.44 4.83
CA GLY A 52 6.02 -5.14 3.47
C GLY A 52 5.37 -6.30 2.72
N GLY A 53 5.37 -6.23 1.39
CA GLY A 53 4.75 -7.25 0.53
C GLY A 53 3.22 -7.12 0.41
N ARG A 54 2.51 -8.24 0.35
CA ARG A 54 1.06 -8.27 0.16
C ARG A 54 0.34 -8.26 1.51
N VAL A 55 -0.39 -7.18 1.78
CA VAL A 55 -1.20 -7.04 2.99
C VAL A 55 -2.67 -6.95 2.61
N ARG A 56 -3.52 -7.67 3.34
CA ARG A 56 -4.98 -7.58 3.21
C ARG A 56 -5.52 -6.80 4.39
N LEU A 57 -6.12 -5.64 4.12
CA LEU A 57 -6.80 -4.84 5.13
C LEU A 57 -8.20 -5.42 5.37
N ARG A 58 -8.49 -5.77 6.62
CA ARG A 58 -9.87 -6.07 7.05
C ARG A 58 -10.41 -4.79 7.67
N MET A 59 -11.43 -4.24 7.05
CA MET A 59 -12.11 -3.02 7.49
C MET A 59 -13.56 -3.33 7.81
N ASP A 60 -14.03 -2.76 8.90
CA ASP A 60 -15.45 -2.72 9.23
C ASP A 60 -16.20 -1.74 8.29
N PRO A 61 -17.53 -1.66 8.35
CA PRO A 61 -18.29 -0.79 7.46
C PRO A 61 -17.94 0.71 7.61
N GLU A 62 -17.64 1.17 8.82
CA GLU A 62 -17.34 2.57 9.11
C GLU A 62 -15.97 2.96 8.51
N ASP A 63 -14.96 2.11 8.69
CA ASP A 63 -13.63 2.28 8.09
C ASP A 63 -13.69 2.26 6.56
N ARG A 64 -14.57 1.43 5.97
CA ARG A 64 -14.73 1.37 4.50
C ARG A 64 -15.25 2.67 3.92
N GLU A 65 -16.13 3.37 4.62
CA GLU A 65 -16.63 4.68 4.20
C GLU A 65 -15.52 5.74 4.24
N LEU A 66 -14.62 5.64 5.22
CA LEU A 66 -13.45 6.52 5.34
C LEU A 66 -12.35 6.19 4.33
N PHE A 67 -12.24 4.94 3.88
CA PHE A 67 -11.20 4.45 2.96
C PHE A 67 -11.49 4.79 1.48
N THR A 68 -11.73 6.07 1.25
CA THR A 68 -12.00 6.68 -0.07
C THR A 68 -10.82 6.52 -1.04
N ALA A 69 -11.06 6.80 -2.33
CA ALA A 69 -10.01 6.74 -3.35
C ALA A 69 -8.87 7.73 -3.05
N GLU A 70 -9.19 8.87 -2.46
CA GLU A 70 -8.23 9.87 -2.00
C GLU A 70 -7.33 9.27 -0.91
N VAL A 71 -7.91 8.66 0.13
CA VAL A 71 -7.13 8.01 1.21
C VAL A 71 -6.25 6.87 0.65
N GLN A 72 -6.75 6.10 -0.31
CA GLN A 72 -5.96 5.05 -0.97
C GLN A 72 -4.78 5.61 -1.77
N GLN A 73 -4.94 6.78 -2.42
CA GLN A 73 -3.83 7.45 -3.08
C GLN A 73 -2.78 7.91 -2.08
N GLU A 74 -3.19 8.53 -0.97
CA GLU A 74 -2.26 8.96 0.08
C GLU A 74 -1.50 7.76 0.68
N LEU A 75 -2.18 6.63 0.88
CA LEU A 75 -1.55 5.39 1.34
C LEU A 75 -0.46 4.95 0.37
N LEU A 76 -0.76 4.86 -0.92
CA LEU A 76 0.22 4.45 -1.92
C LEU A 76 1.42 5.41 -1.99
N THR A 77 1.19 6.72 -1.89
CA THR A 77 2.27 7.71 -1.82
C THR A 77 3.16 7.49 -0.60
N LEU A 78 2.58 7.29 0.59
CA LEU A 78 3.34 7.00 1.80
C LEU A 78 4.15 5.70 1.67
N LEU A 79 3.58 4.66 1.06
CA LEU A 79 4.29 3.40 0.80
C LEU A 79 5.44 3.57 -0.19
N GLY A 80 5.31 4.45 -1.19
CA GLY A 80 6.40 4.83 -2.09
C GLY A 80 7.57 5.47 -1.37
N LEU A 81 7.27 6.48 -0.53
CA LEU A 81 8.26 7.16 0.29
C LEU A 81 8.95 6.22 1.29
N LEU A 82 8.21 5.30 1.92
CA LEU A 82 8.78 4.25 2.77
C LEU A 82 9.68 3.29 1.98
N GLY A 83 9.24 2.88 0.79
CA GLY A 83 10.03 2.05 -0.11
C GLY A 83 11.34 2.72 -0.52
N ALA A 84 11.33 4.05 -0.68
CA ALA A 84 12.52 4.83 -1.03
C ALA A 84 13.57 4.91 0.08
N MET A 85 13.21 4.60 1.33
CA MET A 85 14.15 4.51 2.44
C MET A 85 15.01 3.22 2.37
N GLN A 86 14.63 2.25 1.51
CA GLN A 86 15.41 1.03 1.33
C GLN A 86 16.65 1.31 0.45
N PRO A 87 17.83 0.74 0.78
CA PRO A 87 19.03 0.91 -0.03
C PRO A 87 18.80 0.49 -1.49
N GLY A 88 19.17 1.35 -2.44
CA GLY A 88 19.03 1.08 -3.88
C GLY A 88 17.63 1.29 -4.45
N HIS A 89 16.69 1.87 -3.69
CA HIS A 89 15.31 2.11 -4.11
C HIS A 89 14.87 3.57 -4.00
N ALA A 90 15.82 4.52 -3.95
CA ALA A 90 15.53 5.94 -3.77
C ALA A 90 14.61 6.53 -4.86
N ASP A 91 14.64 5.95 -6.06
CA ASP A 91 13.77 6.26 -7.20
C ASP A 91 12.28 6.11 -6.88
N ARG A 92 11.92 5.27 -5.90
CA ARG A 92 10.53 5.10 -5.47
C ARG A 92 9.91 6.36 -4.87
N ALA A 93 10.73 7.32 -4.44
CA ALA A 93 10.23 8.60 -3.93
C ALA A 93 9.60 9.46 -5.02
N ASP A 94 9.92 9.19 -6.30
CA ASP A 94 9.44 9.94 -7.46
C ASP A 94 8.34 9.18 -8.21
N HIS A 95 7.92 8.02 -7.70
CA HIS A 95 6.79 7.29 -8.26
C HIS A 95 5.48 8.07 -8.05
N VAL A 96 4.57 7.88 -9.00
CA VAL A 96 3.26 8.53 -9.03
C VAL A 96 2.14 7.51 -8.91
N VAL A 97 1.06 7.90 -8.25
CA VAL A 97 -0.14 7.05 -8.15
C VAL A 97 -1.01 7.27 -9.38
N VAL A 98 -1.35 6.19 -10.06
CA VAL A 98 -2.22 6.18 -11.24
C VAL A 98 -3.45 5.34 -11.00
N ARG A 99 -4.58 5.78 -11.55
CA ARG A 99 -5.79 4.97 -11.68
C ARG A 99 -5.70 4.16 -12.98
N LEU A 100 -5.75 2.84 -12.84
CA LEU A 100 -5.69 1.90 -13.97
C LEU A 100 -7.05 1.74 -14.65
N GLY A 101 -8.14 2.07 -13.95
CA GLY A 101 -9.50 1.92 -14.44
C GLY A 101 -10.19 0.68 -13.88
N ASP A 102 -11.22 0.23 -14.58
CA ASP A 102 -12.04 -0.93 -14.21
C ASP A 102 -11.74 -2.11 -15.13
N GLY A 103 -11.27 -3.21 -14.55
CA GLY A 103 -11.25 -4.53 -15.16
C GLY A 103 -12.57 -5.27 -14.90
N GLU A 104 -12.66 -6.54 -15.30
CA GLU A 104 -13.85 -7.36 -15.05
C GLU A 104 -14.00 -7.67 -13.54
N HIS A 105 -12.89 -8.03 -12.90
CA HIS A 105 -12.78 -8.45 -11.50
C HIS A 105 -12.17 -7.37 -10.59
N ALA A 106 -11.31 -6.50 -11.11
CA ALA A 106 -10.65 -5.44 -10.36
C ALA A 106 -11.24 -4.07 -10.72
N LYS A 107 -12.01 -3.47 -9.80
CA LYS A 107 -12.62 -2.14 -9.98
C LYS A 107 -11.79 -1.05 -9.32
N GLY A 108 -11.66 0.08 -9.99
CA GLY A 108 -11.02 1.29 -9.48
C GLY A 108 -9.55 1.09 -9.07
N ALA A 109 -8.83 0.16 -9.72
CA ALA A 109 -7.50 -0.23 -9.29
C ALA A 109 -6.54 0.97 -9.34
N LEU A 110 -5.83 1.19 -8.23
CA LEU A 110 -4.77 2.19 -8.10
C LEU A 110 -3.41 1.49 -8.07
N SER A 111 -2.39 2.13 -8.66
CA SER A 111 -1.03 1.61 -8.64
C SER A 111 -0.02 2.74 -8.47
N LEU A 112 1.05 2.46 -7.74
CA LEU A 112 2.20 3.34 -7.62
C LEU A 112 3.24 2.90 -8.64
N VAL A 113 3.56 3.77 -9.61
CA VAL A 113 4.42 3.44 -10.75
C VAL A 113 5.46 4.52 -11.03
N PRO A 114 6.57 4.18 -11.70
CA PRO A 114 7.49 5.18 -12.24
C PRO A 114 6.78 6.15 -13.22
N PRO A 115 7.20 7.42 -13.30
CA PRO A 115 6.59 8.41 -14.21
C PRO A 115 6.55 7.97 -15.68
N GLU A 116 7.58 7.26 -16.16
CA GLU A 116 7.63 6.74 -17.52
C GLU A 116 6.58 5.65 -17.80
N VAL A 117 6.17 4.91 -16.76
CA VAL A 117 5.06 3.94 -16.87
C VAL A 117 3.72 4.67 -16.82
N ALA A 118 3.60 5.72 -16.00
CA ALA A 118 2.40 6.55 -15.95
C ALA A 118 2.10 7.24 -17.29
N ALA A 119 3.13 7.54 -18.08
CA ALA A 119 3.01 8.14 -19.40
C ALA A 119 2.71 7.14 -20.54
N ASP A 120 2.66 5.84 -20.25
CA ASP A 120 2.49 4.76 -21.25
C ASP A 120 1.13 4.05 -21.06
N PRO A 121 0.10 4.41 -21.86
CA PRO A 121 -1.23 3.81 -21.74
C PRO A 121 -1.25 2.30 -21.99
N GLU A 122 -0.36 1.77 -22.82
CA GLU A 122 -0.31 0.33 -23.13
C GLU A 122 0.21 -0.45 -21.93
N ARG A 123 1.25 0.07 -21.26
CA ARG A 123 1.74 -0.52 -20.00
C ARG A 123 0.68 -0.49 -18.91
N LEU A 124 -0.05 0.62 -18.76
CA LEU A 124 -1.12 0.71 -17.76
C LEU A 124 -2.24 -0.29 -18.03
N ARG A 125 -2.63 -0.51 -19.29
CA ARG A 125 -3.60 -1.57 -19.66
C ARG A 125 -3.08 -2.96 -19.33
N ALA A 126 -1.84 -3.28 -19.69
CA ALA A 126 -1.25 -4.58 -19.36
C ALA A 126 -1.16 -4.81 -17.84
N MET A 127 -0.91 -3.75 -17.06
CA MET A 127 -0.97 -3.81 -15.59
C MET A 127 -2.37 -4.09 -15.08
N LEU A 128 -3.40 -3.42 -15.62
CA LEU A 128 -4.79 -3.67 -15.27
C LEU A 128 -5.15 -5.13 -15.55
N GLU A 129 -4.87 -5.64 -16.76
CA GLU A 129 -5.14 -7.02 -17.15
C GLU A 129 -4.48 -8.03 -16.21
N LYS A 130 -3.23 -7.76 -15.80
CA LYS A 130 -2.52 -8.61 -14.84
C LYS A 130 -3.19 -8.61 -13.46
N ILE A 131 -3.59 -7.45 -12.96
CA ILE A 131 -4.27 -7.32 -11.67
C ILE A 131 -5.63 -8.01 -11.73
N ASP A 132 -6.37 -7.82 -12.82
CA ASP A 132 -7.67 -8.41 -13.06
C ASP A 132 -7.61 -9.94 -13.09
N ALA A 133 -6.65 -10.50 -13.84
CA ALA A 133 -6.40 -11.94 -13.89
C ALA A 133 -5.97 -12.51 -12.53
N GLN A 134 -5.20 -11.75 -11.74
CA GLN A 134 -4.82 -12.16 -10.39
C GLN A 134 -6.04 -12.16 -9.45
N GLN A 135 -6.91 -11.15 -9.55
CA GLN A 135 -8.11 -11.07 -8.75
C GLN A 135 -9.08 -12.20 -9.07
N ARG A 136 -9.25 -12.52 -10.37
CA ARG A 136 -10.00 -13.70 -10.81
C ARG A 136 -9.51 -14.98 -10.15
N ARG A 137 -8.19 -15.24 -10.19
CA ARG A 137 -7.61 -16.44 -9.57
C ARG A 137 -7.91 -16.51 -8.07
N LEU A 138 -7.77 -15.39 -7.36
CA LEU A 138 -8.08 -15.33 -5.93
C LEU A 138 -9.55 -15.60 -5.64
N ASP A 139 -10.45 -15.14 -6.50
CA ASP A 139 -11.88 -15.41 -6.38
C ASP A 139 -12.23 -16.88 -6.65
N ASP A 140 -11.59 -17.48 -7.65
CA ASP A 140 -11.74 -18.90 -7.99
C ASP A 140 -11.18 -19.78 -6.84
N ASP A 141 -9.97 -19.51 -6.35
CA ASP A 141 -9.34 -20.21 -5.22
C ASP A 141 -10.23 -20.15 -3.96
N ARG A 142 -10.81 -18.97 -3.69
CA ARG A 142 -11.71 -18.79 -2.55
C ARG A 142 -12.97 -19.65 -2.69
N ARG A 143 -13.59 -19.67 -3.87
CA ARG A 143 -14.79 -20.48 -4.13
C ARG A 143 -14.50 -21.97 -3.96
N GLU A 144 -13.35 -22.43 -4.43
CA GLU A 144 -12.92 -23.82 -4.28
C GLU A 144 -12.77 -24.19 -2.80
N VAL A 145 -12.10 -23.35 -2.00
CA VAL A 145 -11.95 -23.58 -0.55
C VAL A 145 -13.32 -23.61 0.16
N GLU A 146 -14.23 -22.72 -0.21
CA GLU A 146 -15.59 -22.70 0.35
C GLU A 146 -16.40 -23.95 -0.03
N GLU A 147 -16.23 -24.47 -1.24
CA GLU A 147 -16.85 -25.71 -1.69
C GLU A 147 -16.31 -26.93 -0.93
N ILE A 148 -14.98 -27.03 -0.80
CA ILE A 148 -14.33 -28.10 -0.03
C ILE A 148 -14.82 -28.09 1.42
N ALA A 149 -14.89 -26.91 2.05
CA ALA A 149 -15.36 -26.78 3.41
C ALA A 149 -16.84 -27.21 3.56
N ARG A 150 -17.69 -26.83 2.61
CA ARG A 150 -19.12 -27.24 2.57
C ARG A 150 -19.26 -28.75 2.45
N VAL A 151 -18.52 -29.39 1.55
CA VAL A 151 -18.56 -30.85 1.35
C VAL A 151 -17.98 -31.60 2.55
N SER A 152 -16.97 -31.03 3.20
CA SER A 152 -16.28 -31.66 4.34
C SER A 152 -16.95 -31.38 5.70
N GLY A 153 -18.05 -30.61 5.73
CA GLY A 153 -18.72 -30.21 6.97
C GLY A 153 -17.87 -29.31 7.88
N MET A 154 -16.84 -28.65 7.35
CA MET A 154 -15.99 -27.74 8.11
C MET A 154 -16.60 -26.33 8.13
N PRO A 155 -16.66 -25.65 9.29
CA PRO A 155 -17.13 -24.28 9.34
C PRO A 155 -16.15 -23.35 8.62
N VAL A 156 -16.64 -22.64 7.61
CA VAL A 156 -15.94 -21.50 6.99
C VAL A 156 -16.00 -20.31 7.95
N GLY A 157 -15.03 -20.25 8.87
CA GLY A 157 -14.87 -19.16 9.85
C GLY A 157 -15.23 -19.59 11.27
N GLY A 158 -14.22 -20.01 12.03
CA GLY A 158 -14.34 -20.26 13.46
C GLY A 158 -13.52 -19.25 14.26
N SER A 159 -14.19 -18.29 14.89
CA SER A 159 -13.70 -17.71 16.15
C SER A 159 -13.43 -18.89 17.10
N GLY A 160 -12.18 -19.00 17.59
CA GLY A 160 -11.82 -20.02 18.55
C GLY A 160 -12.71 -19.94 19.79
N PRO A 161 -13.00 -21.07 20.46
CA PRO A 161 -13.79 -21.05 21.67
C PRO A 161 -13.07 -20.23 22.74
N SER A 162 -13.78 -19.25 23.31
CA SER A 162 -13.47 -18.72 24.63
C SER A 162 -13.37 -19.91 25.59
N GLN A 163 -12.20 -20.12 26.18
CA GLN A 163 -12.09 -20.92 27.39
C GLN A 163 -11.99 -19.96 28.57
N GLU A 164 -12.86 -20.25 29.54
CA GLU A 164 -13.01 -19.63 30.86
C GLU A 164 -11.73 -19.60 31.69
#